data_AF-A0A0U4WYT3-F1
#
_entry.id   AF-A0A0U4WYT3-F1
#
_cell.length_a   1.000
_cell.length_b   1.000
_cell.length_c   1.000
_cell.angle_alpha   90.00
_cell.angle_beta   90.00
_cell.angle_gamma   90.00
#
_symmetry.space_group_name_H-M   'P 1'
#
loop_
_entity.id
_entity.type
_entity.pdbx_description
1 polymer ?
#
loop_
_entity_poly.entity_id
_entity_poly.type
_entity_poly.pdbx_seq_one_letter_code
_entity_poly.pdbx_strand_id
1 'polypeptide(L)'
;MTGAGRTPLGHFWASLALQTVMLAGLALRGRPAPRILREEARRHLPVAVAVGVLSTASYLAILTAYGFAPVSVVAPARELSVVLIALAGWLLFREPHPARRLAGAVVVLAGVALLAV
;
A
#
# COMPACT_ATOMS: atom_id res chain seq x y z
N MET A 1 -8.06 -18.71 -22.56
CA MET A 1 -9.39 -18.96 -21.95
C MET A 1 -9.19 -19.47 -20.52
N THR A 2 -9.18 -18.57 -19.53
CA THR A 2 -9.35 -18.96 -18.10
C THR A 2 -10.29 -17.95 -17.47
N GLY A 3 -11.57 -18.33 -17.47
CA GLY A 3 -12.66 -17.58 -16.87
C GLY A 3 -12.59 -17.60 -15.34
N ALA A 4 -11.78 -16.70 -14.77
CA ALA A 4 -12.00 -16.27 -13.40
C ALA A 4 -12.76 -14.94 -13.47
N GLY A 5 -14.08 -15.02 -13.61
CA GLY A 5 -15.04 -13.92 -13.36
C GLY A 5 -15.08 -13.49 -11.90
N ARG A 6 -13.92 -13.52 -11.23
CA ARG A 6 -13.68 -12.97 -9.91
C ARG A 6 -13.51 -11.48 -10.14
N THR A 7 -14.62 -10.75 -10.00
CA THR A 7 -14.62 -9.29 -10.11
C THR A 7 -13.43 -8.77 -9.29
N PRO A 8 -12.41 -8.13 -9.92
CA PRO A 8 -11.22 -7.66 -9.21
C PRO A 8 -11.59 -6.75 -8.02
N LEU A 9 -12.71 -6.05 -8.18
CA LEU A 9 -13.39 -5.27 -7.15
C LEU A 9 -13.84 -6.14 -5.96
N GLY A 10 -14.45 -7.30 -6.19
CA GLY A 10 -14.92 -8.18 -5.11
C GLY A 10 -13.80 -8.68 -4.20
N HIS A 11 -12.63 -9.00 -4.76
CA HIS A 11 -11.47 -9.39 -3.96
C HIS A 11 -10.90 -8.22 -3.13
N PHE A 12 -10.83 -7.03 -3.72
CA PHE A 12 -10.37 -5.83 -3.02
C PHE A 12 -11.32 -5.46 -1.87
N TRP A 13 -12.63 -5.48 -2.11
CA TRP A 13 -13.63 -5.20 -1.08
C TRP A 13 -13.68 -6.28 0.00
N ALA A 14 -13.58 -7.57 -0.36
CA ALA A 14 -13.59 -8.67 0.61
C ALA A 14 -12.35 -8.64 1.52
N SER A 15 -11.17 -8.35 0.96
CA SER A 15 -9.93 -8.22 1.75
C SER A 15 -9.98 -7.00 2.69
N LEU A 16 -10.51 -5.86 2.23
CA LEU A 16 -10.76 -4.69 3.08
C LEU A 16 -11.73 -5.01 4.22
N ALA A 17 -12.84 -5.68 3.93
CA ALA A 17 -13.83 -6.05 4.93
C ALA A 17 -13.21 -7.00 5.97
N LEU A 18 -12.50 -8.04 5.54
CA LEU A 18 -11.86 -9.00 6.43
C LEU A 18 -10.79 -8.34 7.31
N GLN A 19 -9.95 -7.50 6.73
CA GLN A 19 -8.90 -6.77 7.45
C GLN A 19 -9.51 -5.81 8.48
N THR A 20 -10.56 -5.08 8.09
CA THR A 20 -11.27 -4.17 9.00
C THR A 20 -11.91 -4.94 10.15
N VAL A 21 -12.57 -6.08 9.87
CA VAL A 21 -13.19 -6.92 10.90
C VAL A 21 -12.13 -7.52 11.84
N MET A 22 -11.02 -8.03 11.31
CA MET A 22 -9.93 -8.57 12.13
C MET A 22 -9.30 -7.50 13.03
N LEU A 23 -8.94 -6.33 12.47
CA LEU A 23 -8.31 -5.25 13.23
C LEU A 23 -9.29 -4.64 14.24
N ALA A 24 -10.55 -4.45 13.86
CA ALA A 24 -11.59 -4.00 14.78
C ALA A 24 -11.82 -5.03 15.90
N GLY A 25 -11.87 -6.32 15.57
CA GLY A 25 -11.99 -7.40 16.56
C GLY A 25 -10.83 -7.43 17.55
N LEU A 26 -9.60 -7.27 17.07
CA LEU A 26 -8.40 -7.17 17.92
C LEU A 26 -8.41 -5.91 18.79
N ALA A 27 -8.80 -4.75 18.23
CA ALA A 27 -8.90 -3.50 18.96
C ALA A 27 -9.97 -3.57 20.07
N LEU A 28 -11.11 -4.20 19.79
CA LEU A 28 -12.19 -4.40 20.76
C LEU A 28 -11.83 -5.44 21.82
N ARG A 29 -10.95 -6.41 21.50
CA ARG A 29 -10.47 -7.42 22.46
C ARG A 29 -9.66 -6.80 23.61
N GLY A 30 -9.00 -5.66 23.38
CA GLY A 30 -8.33 -4.89 24.42
C GLY A 30 -9.27 -4.18 25.41
N ARG A 31 -10.60 -4.26 25.19
CA ARG A 31 -11.64 -3.53 25.94
C ARG A 31 -11.29 -2.05 26.22
N PRO A 32 -10.80 -1.27 25.25
CA PRO A 32 -10.53 0.14 25.47
C PRO A 32 -11.84 0.88 25.75
N ALA A 33 -11.78 1.89 26.62
CA ALA A 33 -12.94 2.74 26.88
C ALA A 33 -13.43 3.39 25.58
N PRO A 34 -14.75 3.46 25.33
CA PRO A 34 -15.31 3.97 24.06
C PRO A 34 -14.94 5.43 23.78
N ARG A 35 -14.59 6.20 24.83
CA ARG A 35 -14.04 7.56 24.68
C ARG A 35 -12.67 7.56 24.00
N ILE A 36 -11.76 6.70 24.43
CA ILE A 36 -10.39 6.59 23.89
C ILE A 36 -10.46 6.22 22.41
N LEU A 37 -11.30 5.24 22.06
CA LEU A 37 -11.55 4.85 20.66
C LEU A 37 -12.05 6.02 19.81
N ARG A 38 -12.97 6.84 20.32
CA ARG A 38 -13.52 8.00 19.59
C ARG A 38 -12.51 9.13 19.41
N GLU A 39 -11.72 9.42 20.43
CA GLU A 39 -10.69 10.45 20.37
C GLU A 39 -9.60 10.08 19.39
N GLU A 40 -9.11 8.83 19.47
CA GLU A 40 -8.11 8.31 18.55
C GLU A 40 -8.66 8.25 17.11
N ALA A 41 -9.90 7.79 16.94
CA ALA A 41 -10.56 7.79 15.64
C ALA A 41 -10.66 9.20 15.07
N ARG A 42 -11.05 10.21 15.85
CA ARG A 42 -11.16 11.61 15.35
C ARG A 42 -9.80 12.20 14.99
N ARG A 43 -8.77 11.89 15.78
CA ARG A 43 -7.41 12.39 15.56
C ARG A 43 -6.79 11.80 14.30
N HIS A 44 -7.05 10.52 14.02
CA HIS A 44 -6.49 9.82 12.87
C HIS A 44 -7.42 9.72 11.66
N LEU A 45 -8.72 10.08 11.80
CA LEU A 45 -9.69 10.11 10.70
C LEU A 45 -9.19 10.86 9.46
N PRO A 46 -8.66 12.10 9.56
CA PRO A 46 -8.25 12.82 8.36
C PRO A 46 -7.09 12.13 7.64
N VAL A 47 -6.15 11.55 8.38
CA VAL A 47 -5.04 10.78 7.80
C VAL A 47 -5.55 9.49 7.16
N ALA A 48 -6.45 8.77 7.83
CA ALA A 48 -7.04 7.54 7.31
C ALA A 48 -7.83 7.80 6.01
N VAL A 49 -8.62 8.87 5.97
CA VAL A 49 -9.37 9.30 4.77
C VAL A 49 -8.39 9.69 3.66
N ALA A 50 -7.36 10.49 3.97
CA ALA A 50 -6.36 10.88 2.98
C ALA A 50 -5.66 9.65 2.38
N VAL A 51 -5.22 8.70 3.20
CA VAL A 51 -4.59 7.45 2.74
C VAL A 51 -5.55 6.60 1.92
N GLY A 52 -6.83 6.49 2.33
CA GLY A 52 -7.84 5.74 1.59
C GLY A 52 -8.12 6.32 0.20
N VAL A 53 -8.24 7.64 0.11
CA VAL A 53 -8.42 8.37 -1.16
C VAL A 53 -7.18 8.19 -2.04
N LEU A 54 -5.98 8.39 -1.49
CA LEU A 54 -4.72 8.23 -2.25
C LEU A 54 -4.55 6.79 -2.76
N SER A 55 -4.85 5.80 -1.92
CA SER A 55 -4.73 4.38 -2.30
C SER A 55 -5.68 4.03 -3.44
N THR A 56 -6.92 4.53 -3.37
CA THR A 56 -7.92 4.36 -4.43
C THR A 56 -7.47 5.04 -5.71
N ALA A 57 -6.96 6.28 -5.62
CA ALA A 57 -6.44 7.02 -6.76
C ALA A 57 -5.24 6.31 -7.40
N SER A 58 -4.30 5.78 -6.60
CA SER A 58 -3.17 4.99 -7.10
C SER A 58 -3.63 3.73 -7.83
N TYR A 59 -4.62 3.00 -7.30
CA TYR A 59 -5.15 1.82 -7.98
C TYR A 59 -5.80 2.16 -9.32
N LEU A 60 -6.60 3.23 -9.37
CA LEU A 60 -7.19 3.73 -10.62
C LEU A 60 -6.12 4.18 -11.62
N ALA A 61 -5.07 4.87 -11.16
CA ALA A 61 -3.96 5.27 -12.01
C ALA A 61 -3.23 4.07 -12.61
N ILE A 62 -3.01 3.00 -11.83
CA ILE A 62 -2.42 1.74 -12.31
C ILE A 62 -3.34 1.07 -13.35
N LEU A 63 -4.64 0.98 -13.07
CA LEU A 63 -5.60 0.42 -14.03
C LEU A 63 -5.60 1.19 -15.35
N THR A 64 -5.47 2.51 -15.28
CA THR A 64 -5.39 3.36 -16.47
C THR A 64 -4.05 3.17 -17.19
N ALA A 65 -2.94 3.04 -16.45
CA ALA A 65 -1.61 2.78 -17.02
C ALA A 65 -1.54 1.46 -17.79
N TYR A 66 -2.21 0.40 -17.30
CA TYR A 66 -2.34 -0.86 -18.04
C TYR A 66 -3.07 -0.72 -19.38
N GLY A 67 -3.87 0.33 -19.56
CA GLY A 67 -4.50 0.65 -20.85
C GLY A 67 -3.54 1.33 -21.84
N PHE A 68 -2.49 1.99 -21.36
CA PHE A 68 -1.55 2.76 -22.19
C PHE A 68 -0.23 2.02 -22.48
N ALA A 69 0.21 1.14 -21.60
CA ALA A 69 1.48 0.44 -21.71
C ALA A 69 1.36 -1.05 -21.35
N PRO A 70 2.20 -1.93 -21.94
CA PRO A 70 2.22 -3.33 -21.58
C PRO A 70 2.55 -3.51 -20.09
N VAL A 71 1.91 -4.53 -19.49
CA VAL A 71 2.01 -4.84 -18.05
C VAL A 71 3.46 -5.05 -17.60
N SER A 72 4.35 -5.50 -18.51
CA SER A 72 5.79 -5.67 -18.27
C SER A 72 6.54 -4.36 -17.97
N VAL A 73 5.99 -3.19 -18.33
CA VAL A 73 6.58 -1.88 -18.02
C VAL A 73 5.94 -1.27 -16.77
N VAL A 74 4.64 -1.51 -16.57
CA VAL A 74 3.90 -0.96 -15.41
C VAL A 74 4.26 -1.70 -14.11
N ALA A 75 4.53 -3.01 -14.18
CA ALA A 75 4.97 -3.79 -13.02
C ALA A 75 6.27 -3.25 -12.38
N PRO A 76 7.38 -3.07 -13.12
CA PRO A 76 8.60 -2.47 -12.55
C PRO A 76 8.40 -1.01 -12.11
N ALA A 77 7.53 -0.25 -12.76
CA ALA A 77 7.20 1.10 -12.32
C ALA A 77 6.54 1.14 -10.93
N ARG A 78 5.75 0.13 -10.58
CA ARG A 78 5.15 0.00 -9.25
C ARG A 78 6.21 -0.26 -8.17
N GLU A 79 7.20 -1.07 -8.49
CA GLU A 79 8.28 -1.46 -7.58
C GLU A 79 9.25 -0.31 -7.28
N LEU A 80 9.41 0.64 -8.23
CA LEU A 80 10.10 1.91 -7.97
C LEU A 80 9.45 2.69 -6.81
N SER A 81 8.15 2.53 -6.57
CA SER A 81 7.48 3.17 -5.43
C SER A 81 8.07 2.73 -4.10
N VAL A 82 8.51 1.47 -3.96
CA VAL A 82 9.15 0.97 -2.73
C VAL A 82 10.46 1.72 -2.47
N VAL A 83 11.24 1.97 -3.51
CA VAL A 83 12.50 2.72 -3.43
C VAL A 83 12.26 4.18 -3.10
N LEU A 84 11.28 4.81 -3.76
CA LEU A 84 10.88 6.19 -3.45
C LEU A 84 10.35 6.34 -2.03
N ILE A 85 9.55 5.38 -1.53
CA ILE A 85 9.07 5.35 -0.15
C ILE A 85 10.23 5.16 0.83
N ALA A 86 11.19 4.28 0.54
CA ALA A 86 12.37 4.08 1.37
C ALA A 86 13.22 5.36 1.46
N LEU A 87 13.40 6.07 0.35
CA LEU A 87 14.12 7.34 0.28
C LEU A 87 13.35 8.46 1.00
N ALA A 88 12.05 8.58 0.76
CA ALA A 88 11.19 9.56 1.44
C ALA A 88 11.16 9.29 2.95
N GLY A 89 11.11 8.03 3.37
CA GLY A 89 11.19 7.64 4.77
C GLY A 89 12.52 8.06 5.41
N TRP A 90 13.64 7.89 4.72
CA TRP A 90 14.92 8.39 5.20
C TRP A 90 14.93 9.93 5.32
N LEU A 91 14.47 10.63 4.28
CA LEU A 91 14.48 12.10 4.24
C LEU A 91 13.56 12.71 5.30
N LEU A 92 12.38 12.13 5.50
CA LEU A 92 11.35 12.64 6.40
C LEU A 92 11.61 12.27 7.87
N PHE A 93 12.09 11.06 8.14
CA PHE A 93 12.37 10.58 9.50
C PHE A 93 13.82 10.82 9.96
N ARG A 94 14.70 11.31 9.08
CA ARG A 94 16.12 11.63 9.37
C ARG A 94 16.90 10.51 10.06
N GLU A 95 16.61 9.25 9.73
CA GLU A 95 17.29 8.12 10.34
C GLU A 95 18.78 8.04 9.96
N PRO A 96 19.68 7.68 10.89
CA PRO A 96 21.07 7.40 10.58
C PRO A 96 21.20 6.09 9.78
N HIS A 97 22.13 6.05 8.81
CA HIS A 97 22.47 4.94 7.88
C HIS A 97 21.69 4.85 6.54
N PRO A 98 21.68 5.92 5.71
CA PRO A 98 21.06 5.90 4.38
C PRO A 98 21.62 4.83 3.44
N ALA A 99 22.93 4.57 3.52
CA ALA A 99 23.63 3.68 2.59
C ALA A 99 23.09 2.24 2.64
N ARG A 100 22.76 1.71 3.82
CA ARG A 100 22.23 0.35 3.97
C ARG A 100 20.81 0.23 3.41
N ARG A 101 20.01 1.28 3.56
CA ARG A 101 18.62 1.34 3.09
C ARG A 101 18.57 1.51 1.56
N LEU A 102 19.47 2.32 1.01
CA LEU A 102 19.67 2.47 -0.42
C LEU A 102 20.19 1.18 -1.06
N ALA A 103 21.13 0.48 -0.42
CA ALA A 103 21.60 -0.82 -0.88
C ALA A 103 20.46 -1.85 -0.92
N GLY A 104 19.62 -1.92 0.11
CA GLY A 104 18.43 -2.77 0.12
C GLY A 104 17.44 -2.41 -1.00
N ALA A 105 17.22 -1.11 -1.23
CA ALA A 105 16.36 -0.63 -2.31
C ALA A 105 16.89 -1.00 -3.70
N VAL A 106 18.21 -0.91 -3.93
CA VAL A 106 18.87 -1.34 -5.18
C VAL A 106 18.74 -2.85 -5.38
N VAL A 107 18.90 -3.66 -4.33
CA VAL A 107 18.71 -5.12 -4.41
C VAL A 107 17.28 -5.48 -4.80
N VAL A 108 16.28 -4.81 -4.20
CA VAL A 108 14.86 -5.00 -4.56
C VAL A 108 14.62 -4.59 -6.02
N LEU A 109 15.12 -3.43 -6.44
CA LEU A 109 15.03 -2.96 -7.82
C LEU A 109 15.64 -3.96 -8.81
N ALA A 110 16.83 -4.48 -8.50
CA ALA A 110 17.51 -5.46 -9.33
C ALA A 110 16.72 -6.77 -9.44
N GLY A 111 16.18 -7.27 -8.32
CA GLY A 111 15.33 -8.47 -8.32
C GLY A 111 14.07 -8.31 -9.15
N VAL A 112 13.43 -7.13 -9.08
CA VAL A 112 12.26 -6.82 -9.90
C VAL A 112 12.62 -6.71 -11.38
N ALA A 113 13.72 -6.02 -11.71
CA ALA A 113 14.16 -5.87 -13.09
C ALA A 113 14.46 -7.24 -13.73
N LEU A 114 14.99 -8.19 -12.95
CA LEU A 114 15.20 -9.57 -13.39
C LEU A 114 13.89 -10.35 -13.61
N LEU A 115 12.82 -10.05 -12.88
CA LEU A 115 11.50 -10.66 -13.11
C LEU A 115 10.76 -10.06 -14.32
N ALA A 116 11.15 -8.85 -14.74
CA ALA A 116 10.52 -8.12 -15.84
C ALA A 116 11.12 -8.47 -17.22
N VAL A 117 12.28 -9.14 -17.26
CA VAL A 117 12.94 -9.69 -18.46
C VAL A 117 12.46 -11.12 -18.69
#